data_AF-A0A2N2UMW3-F1
#
_entry.id   AF-A0A2N2UMW3-F1
#
_cell.length_a   1.000
_cell.length_b   1.000
_cell.length_c   1.000
_cell.angle_alpha   90.00
_cell.angle_beta   90.00
_cell.angle_gamma   90.00
#
_symmetry.space_group_name_H-M   'P 1'
#
loop_
_entity.id
_entity.type
_entity.pdbx_description
1 polymer ?
#
loop_
_entity_poly.entity_id
_entity_poly.type
_entity_poly.pdbx_seq_one_letter_code
_entity_poly.pdbx_strand_id
1 'polypeptide(L)'
;GVRNIMDPEQNVRGGLAYLRWLLRRFEGDVLMTAAAYNAGEGAVERYGGVPPYDETQEYVRRIMAFYRASQHEQPALRALASAPPQES
;
A
#
# COMPACT_ATOMS: atom_id res chain seq x y z
N GLY A 1 2.10 20.02 -18.64
CA GLY A 1 0.80 19.80 -18.00
C GLY A 1 0.53 18.32 -17.99
N VAL A 2 0.33 17.72 -16.82
CA VAL A 2 0.17 16.26 -16.68
C VAL A 2 -1.19 15.89 -17.29
N ARG A 3 -1.14 15.37 -18.52
CA ARG A 3 -2.29 14.88 -19.27
C ARG A 3 -2.41 13.38 -19.03
N ASN A 4 -3.57 12.99 -18.49
CA ASN A 4 -4.12 11.63 -18.42
C ASN A 4 -3.36 10.60 -17.57
N ILE A 5 -3.79 10.48 -16.32
CA ILE A 5 -3.57 9.34 -15.41
C ILE A 5 -4.45 8.15 -15.85
N MET A 6 -4.71 7.98 -17.16
CA MET A 6 -5.72 7.05 -17.71
C MET A 6 -5.18 6.21 -18.89
N ASP A 7 -3.87 6.05 -19.03
CA ASP A 7 -3.30 5.04 -19.93
C ASP A 7 -3.14 3.71 -19.17
N PRO A 8 -4.00 2.71 -19.37
CA PRO A 8 -4.04 1.49 -18.55
C PRO A 8 -2.73 0.69 -18.59
N GLU A 9 -1.94 0.71 -19.66
CA GLU A 9 -0.69 -0.07 -19.72
C GLU A 9 0.48 0.63 -19.01
N GLN A 10 0.57 1.97 -19.08
CA GLN A 10 1.53 2.74 -18.28
C GLN A 10 1.09 2.89 -16.81
N ASN A 11 -0.21 3.03 -16.54
CA ASN A 11 -0.79 3.11 -15.21
C ASN A 11 -0.61 1.82 -14.42
N VAL A 12 -0.66 0.65 -15.06
CA VAL A 12 -0.46 -0.62 -14.34
C VAL A 12 0.98 -0.72 -13.82
N ARG A 13 2.00 -0.34 -14.61
CA ARG A 13 3.38 -0.43 -14.14
C ARG A 13 3.69 0.61 -13.06
N GLY A 14 3.30 1.86 -13.28
CA GLY A 14 3.48 2.94 -12.29
C GLY A 14 2.67 2.71 -11.02
N GLY A 15 1.39 2.36 -11.19
CA GLY A 15 0.48 2.03 -10.09
C GLY A 15 0.91 0.80 -9.30
N LEU A 16 1.42 -0.25 -9.96
CA LEU A 16 1.95 -1.43 -9.26
C LEU A 16 3.29 -1.13 -8.57
N ALA A 17 4.12 -0.26 -9.14
CA ALA A 17 5.35 0.18 -8.47
C ALA A 17 5.04 0.99 -7.21
N TYR A 18 4.07 1.92 -7.29
CA TYR A 18 3.59 2.68 -6.15
C TYR A 18 2.92 1.79 -5.10
N LEU A 19 2.06 0.87 -5.51
CA LEU A 19 1.44 -0.10 -4.59
C LEU A 19 2.48 -0.96 -3.87
N ARG A 20 3.49 -1.49 -4.58
CA ARG A 20 4.61 -2.22 -3.95
C ARG A 20 5.39 -1.35 -2.97
N TRP A 21 5.56 -0.08 -3.28
CA TRP A 21 6.23 0.86 -2.38
C TRP A 21 5.39 1.12 -1.12
N LEU A 22 4.08 1.32 -1.26
CA LEU A 22 3.16 1.47 -0.13
C LEU A 22 3.12 0.22 0.75
N LEU A 23 3.04 -0.97 0.15
CA LEU A 23 3.09 -2.24 0.89
C LEU A 23 4.37 -2.34 1.73
N ARG A 24 5.53 -1.91 1.21
CA ARG A 24 6.77 -1.86 2.02
C ARG A 24 6.72 -0.79 3.09
N ARG A 25 6.20 0.40 2.77
CA ARG A 25 6.10 1.54 3.69
C ARG A 25 5.23 1.23 4.91
N PHE A 26 4.15 0.49 4.71
CA PHE A 26 3.20 0.10 5.76
C PHE A 26 3.39 -1.37 6.19
N GLU A 27 4.57 -1.94 5.96
CA GLU A 27 4.96 -3.27 6.47
C GLU A 27 3.99 -4.42 6.10
N GLY A 28 3.30 -4.29 4.97
CA GLY A 28 2.31 -5.27 4.50
C GLY A 28 0.90 -5.06 5.06
N ASP A 29 0.66 -4.03 5.87
CA ASP A 29 -0.67 -3.68 6.36
C ASP A 29 -1.54 -3.23 5.18
N VAL A 30 -2.52 -4.07 4.85
CA VAL A 30 -3.38 -3.88 3.69
C VAL A 30 -4.34 -2.71 3.90
N LEU A 31 -4.78 -2.47 5.14
CA LEU A 31 -5.69 -1.38 5.47
C LEU A 31 -4.99 -0.04 5.29
N MET A 32 -3.77 0.10 5.83
CA MET A 32 -2.97 1.33 5.69
C MET A 32 -2.55 1.55 4.24
N THR A 33 -2.16 0.48 3.54
CA THR A 33 -1.80 0.53 2.13
C THR A 33 -2.98 0.96 1.24
N ALA A 34 -4.17 0.41 1.47
CA ALA A 34 -5.37 0.78 0.73
C ALA A 34 -5.78 2.24 0.99
N ALA A 35 -5.70 2.69 2.25
CA ALA A 35 -5.95 4.08 2.61
C ALA A 35 -4.97 5.03 1.92
N ALA A 36 -3.67 4.70 1.94
CA ALA A 36 -2.62 5.51 1.33
C ALA A 36 -2.69 5.55 -0.20
N TYR A 37 -3.11 4.45 -0.84
CA TYR A 37 -3.30 4.43 -2.30
C TYR A 37 -4.43 5.38 -2.74
N ASN A 38 -5.48 5.55 -1.92
CA ASN A 38 -6.61 6.43 -2.23
C ASN A 38 -6.39 7.89 -1.78
N ALA A 39 -5.91 8.10 -0.54
CA ALA A 39 -5.79 9.42 0.07
C ALA A 39 -4.37 10.03 0.02
N GLY A 40 -3.38 9.27 -0.44
CA GLY A 40 -1.96 9.58 -0.33
C GLY A 40 -1.38 9.19 1.04
N GLU A 41 -0.12 8.73 1.04
CA GLU A 41 0.58 8.29 2.26
C GLU A 41 0.73 9.40 3.30
N GLY A 42 0.94 10.65 2.86
CA GLY A 42 1.10 11.78 3.76
C GLY A 42 -0.16 12.11 4.56
N ALA A 43 -1.35 11.78 4.02
CA ALA A 43 -2.59 11.88 4.76
C ALA A 43 -2.67 10.79 5.83
N VAL A 44 -2.39 9.53 5.47
CA VAL A 44 -2.39 8.40 6.41
C VAL A 44 -1.42 8.63 7.57
N GLU A 45 -0.22 9.14 7.28
CA GLU A 45 0.78 9.49 8.30
C GLU A 45 0.32 10.61 9.22
N ARG A 46 -0.29 11.66 8.66
CA ARG A 46 -0.82 12.79 9.45
C ARG A 46 -1.92 12.36 10.41
N TYR A 47 -2.78 11.44 9.98
CA TYR A 47 -3.90 10.94 10.78
C TYR A 47 -3.53 9.73 11.66
N GLY A 48 -2.35 9.12 11.44
CA GLY A 48 -1.95 7.89 12.13
C GLY A 48 -2.84 6.68 11.78
N GLY A 49 -3.49 6.71 10.62
CA GLY A 49 -4.50 5.72 10.23
C GLY A 49 -5.35 6.15 9.04
N VAL A 50 -6.52 5.52 8.87
CA VAL A 50 -7.45 5.88 7.80
C VAL A 50 -7.96 7.31 8.03
N PRO A 51 -7.73 8.26 7.11
CA PRO A 51 -8.22 9.62 7.27
C PRO A 51 -9.76 9.67 7.27
N PRO A 52 -10.38 10.69 7.90
CA PRO A 52 -11.83 10.86 7.98
C PRO A 52 -12.40 11.42 6.66
N TYR A 53 -12.02 10.81 5.54
CA TYR A 53 -12.56 11.12 4.21
C TYR A 53 -13.52 10.00 3.83
N ASP A 54 -14.78 10.35 3.58
CA ASP A 54 -15.85 9.37 3.31
C ASP A 54 -15.47 8.43 2.15
N GLU A 55 -14.85 8.98 1.10
CA GLU A 55 -14.36 8.21 -0.04
C GLU A 55 -13.29 7.19 0.36
N THR A 56 -12.33 7.58 1.20
CA THR A 56 -11.25 6.69 1.64
C THR A 56 -11.76 5.59 2.54
N GLN A 57 -12.67 5.90 3.46
CA GLN A 57 -13.30 4.89 4.32
C GLN A 57 -14.12 3.88 3.50
N GLU A 58 -14.87 4.35 2.51
CA GLU A 58 -15.59 3.51 1.56
C GLU A 58 -14.65 2.61 0.76
N TYR A 59 -13.57 3.19 0.23
CA TYR A 59 -12.57 2.46 -0.53
C TYR A 59 -11.92 1.34 0.30
N VAL A 60 -11.44 1.66 1.50
CA VAL A 60 -10.84 0.68 2.42
C VAL A 60 -11.83 -0.44 2.73
N ARG A 61 -13.09 -0.11 3.04
CA ARG A 61 -14.11 -1.11 3.34
C ARG A 61 -14.34 -2.09 2.19
N ARG A 62 -14.35 -1.60 0.94
CA ARG A 62 -14.46 -2.44 -0.26
C ARG A 62 -13.25 -3.35 -0.40
N ILE A 63 -12.04 -2.81 -0.28
CA ILE A 63 -10.81 -3.62 -0.40
C ILE A 63 -10.78 -4.71 0.67
N MET A 64 -11.12 -4.39 1.92
CA MET A 64 -11.15 -5.38 3.00
C MET A 64 -12.25 -6.44 2.83
N ALA A 65 -13.34 -6.13 2.11
CA ALA A 65 -14.36 -7.12 1.78
C ALA A 65 -13.89 -8.12 0.71
N PHE A 66 -13.09 -7.67 -0.27
CA PHE A 66 -12.54 -8.52 -1.33
C PHE A 66 -11.24 -9.23 -0.91
N TYR A 67 -10.41 -8.59 -0.10
CA TYR A 67 -9.11 -9.07 0.32
C TYR A 67 -9.13 -9.43 1.81
N ARG A 68 -9.43 -10.69 2.11
CA ARG A 68 -9.64 -11.17 3.50
C ARG A 68 -8.36 -11.24 4.34
N ALA A 69 -7.18 -11.20 3.72
CA ALA A 69 -5.92 -11.15 4.44
C ALA A 69 -5.63 -9.71 4.87
N SER A 70 -5.62 -9.45 6.18
CA SER A 70 -5.28 -8.12 6.72
C SER A 70 -3.80 -7.76 6.54
N GLN A 71 -2.96 -8.78 6.38
CA GLN A 71 -1.53 -8.67 6.16
C GLN A 71 -1.17 -9.32 4.82
N HIS A 72 -0.52 -8.56 3.95
CA HIS A 72 0.05 -9.10 2.73
C HIS A 72 1.45 -9.65 3.03
N GLU A 73 1.62 -10.97 3.00
CA GLU A 73 2.95 -11.57 3.15
C GLU A 73 3.86 -11.08 2.02
N GLN A 74 4.94 -10.39 2.37
CA GLN A 74 6.03 -10.09 1.44
C GLN A 74 7.15 -11.14 1.64
N PRO A 75 7.26 -12.17 0.79
CA PRO A 75 8.22 -13.25 0.99
C PRO A 75 9.67 -12.74 1.05
N ALA A 76 9.98 -11.68 0.31
CA ALA A 76 11.33 -11.10 0.24
C ALA A 76 11.76 -10.37 1.52
N LEU A 77 10.84 -9.70 2.24
CA LEU A 77 11.18 -8.98 3.47
C LEU A 77 11.39 -9.95 4.64
N ARG A 78 10.58 -11.03 4.69
CA ARG A 78 10.73 -12.10 5.67
C ARG A 78 12.07 -12.83 5.50
N ALA A 79 12.49 -13.10 4.26
CA ALA A 79 13.76 -13.75 3.98
C ALA A 79 14.98 -12.92 4.44
N LEU A 80 14.93 -11.59 4.31
CA LEU A 80 15.99 -10.69 4.79
C LEU A 80 16.03 -10.57 6.33
N ALA A 81 14.87 -10.56 6.98
CA ALA A 81 14.79 -10.54 8.45
C ALA A 81 15.14 -11.88 9.11
N SER A 82 15.11 -12.98 8.35
CA SER A 82 15.42 -14.34 8.83
C SER A 82 16.86 -14.77 8.54
N ALA A 83 17.64 -13.96 7.81
CA ALA A 83 19.03 -14.29 7.50
C ALA A 83 19.89 -14.11 8.75
N PRO A 84 20.70 -15.12 9.16
CA PRO A 84 21.62 -14.93 10.27
C PRO A 84 22.61 -13.81 9.94
N PRO A 85 23.01 -12.98 10.93
CA PRO A 85 24.03 -11.96 10.72
C PRO A 85 25.27 -12.64 10.15
N GLN A 86 25.72 -12.20 8.99
CA GLN A 86 26.96 -12.67 8.40
C GLN A 86 28.09 -12.15 9.29
N GLU A 87 28.67 -13.04 10.10
CA GLU A 87 29.86 -12.74 10.90
C GLU A 87 31.01 -12.37 9.96
N SER A 88 31.69 -11.25 10.26
CA SER A 88 32.92 -10.80 9.61
C SER A 88 34.15 -11.31 10.36
#